data_AF-A0A2V8V9R6-F1
#
_entry.id   AF-A0A2V8V9R6-F1
#
_cell.length_a   1.000
_cell.length_b   1.000
_cell.length_c   1.000
_cell.angle_alpha   90.00
_cell.angle_beta   90.00
_cell.angle_gamma   90.00
#
_symmetry.space_group_name_H-M   'P 1'
#
loop_
_entity.id
_entity.type
_entity.pdbx_description
1 polymer ?
#
loop_
_entity_poly.entity_id
_entity_poly.type
_entity_poly.pdbx_seq_one_letter_code
_entity_poly.pdbx_strand_id
1 'polypeptide(L)'
;MNSSTRRAFTGTAALAGALALARGQAAASSSRPTLCLFSKHLPKLNYAELATTVKQMGFDGVDLTVRAEGHVLPERVAEDLPRAVETIRAQSLAVAMITTGLTSPS
;
A
#
# COMPACT_ATOMS: atom_id res chain seq x y z
N MET A 1 16.17 52.33 33.47
CA MET A 1 16.49 51.01 32.87
C MET A 1 15.56 50.76 31.70
N ASN A 2 16.08 50.06 30.68
CA ASN A 2 15.36 49.40 29.57
C ASN A 2 15.63 50.02 28.19
N SER A 3 16.77 49.62 27.60
CA SER A 3 17.01 49.70 26.17
C SER A 3 16.81 48.29 25.58
N SER A 4 15.58 47.91 25.26
CA SER A 4 15.32 46.68 24.48
C SER A 4 15.53 46.97 23.00
N THR A 5 16.69 46.53 22.50
CA THR A 5 17.21 46.84 21.16
C THR A 5 16.55 46.01 20.06
N ARG A 6 16.29 46.64 18.91
CA ARG A 6 15.69 46.05 17.68
C ARG A 6 16.33 44.73 17.20
N ARG A 7 17.57 44.44 17.59
CA ARG A 7 18.30 43.18 17.33
C ARG A 7 17.67 41.95 18.01
N ALA A 8 17.00 42.11 19.14
CA ALA A 8 16.31 41.00 19.80
C ALA A 8 15.09 40.54 18.99
N PHE A 9 14.41 41.48 18.34
CA PHE A 9 13.22 41.20 17.54
C PHE A 9 13.58 40.45 16.24
N THR A 10 14.66 40.85 15.56
CA THR A 10 15.11 40.16 14.34
C THR A 10 15.68 38.76 14.61
N GLY A 11 16.32 38.54 15.76
CA GLY A 11 16.81 37.22 16.16
C GLY A 11 15.69 36.21 16.46
N THR A 12 14.59 36.68 17.07
CA THR A 12 13.45 35.82 17.42
C THR A 12 12.59 35.46 16.19
N ALA A 13 12.46 36.38 15.23
CA ALA A 13 11.75 36.12 13.97
C ALA A 13 12.47 35.09 13.06
N ALA A 14 13.81 35.12 13.04
CA ALA A 14 14.61 34.18 12.23
C ALA A 14 14.50 32.73 12.74
N LEU A 15 14.46 32.52 14.06
CA LEU A 15 14.35 31.19 14.66
C LEU A 15 12.95 30.58 14.44
N ALA A 16 11.89 31.39 14.48
CA ALA A 16 10.53 30.94 14.18
C ALA A 16 10.34 30.54 12.70
N GLY A 17 10.96 31.28 11.77
CA GLY A 17 10.94 30.94 10.33
C GLY A 17 11.68 29.64 10.01
N ALA A 18 12.82 29.38 10.66
CA ALA A 18 13.58 28.15 10.48
C ALA A 18 12.83 26.89 10.97
N LEU A 19 12.08 27.01 12.08
CA LEU A 19 11.27 25.90 12.61
C LEU A 19 10.04 25.60 11.73
N ALA A 20 9.46 26.62 11.09
CA ALA A 20 8.35 26.47 10.16
C ALA A 20 8.78 25.77 8.85
N LEU A 21 9.98 26.09 8.34
CA LEU A 21 10.58 25.42 7.16
C LEU A 21 11.03 23.98 7.45
N ALA A 22 11.43 23.67 8.68
CA ALA A 22 11.73 22.29 9.10
C ALA A 22 10.47 21.42 9.24
N ARG A 23 9.30 22.02 9.56
CA ARG A 23 8.01 21.31 9.63
C ARG A 23 7.31 21.14 8.27
N GLY A 24 7.60 22.00 7.30
CA GLY A 24 7.02 21.94 5.95
C GLY A 24 7.60 20.84 5.03
N GLN A 25 8.65 20.16 5.48
CA GLN A 25 9.31 19.07 4.74
C GLN A 25 8.82 17.67 5.13
N ALA A 26 7.70 17.56 5.84
CA ALA A 26 6.94 16.32 5.87
C ALA A 26 6.45 16.07 4.43
N ALA A 27 7.28 15.36 3.67
CA ALA A 27 7.11 15.09 2.28
C ALA A 27 5.67 14.67 2.02
N ALA A 28 4.96 15.46 1.22
CA ALA A 28 3.87 14.94 0.44
C ALA A 28 4.49 13.91 -0.50
N SER A 29 4.67 12.68 -0.02
CA SER A 29 4.88 11.54 -0.90
C SER A 29 3.67 11.57 -1.80
N SER A 30 3.87 11.94 -3.06
CA SER A 30 2.93 11.60 -4.12
C SER A 30 2.81 10.07 -4.07
N SER A 31 1.82 9.58 -3.32
CA SER A 31 1.56 8.16 -3.22
C SER A 31 0.97 7.78 -4.57
N ARG A 32 1.84 7.36 -5.49
CA ARG A 32 1.39 6.73 -6.73
C ARG A 32 0.35 5.66 -6.36
N PRO A 33 -0.75 5.55 -7.10
CA PRO A 33 -1.73 4.50 -6.85
C PRO A 33 -1.04 3.14 -6.85
N THR A 34 -1.43 2.27 -5.90
CA THR A 34 -0.97 0.88 -5.86
C THR A 34 -1.39 0.18 -7.13
N LEU A 35 -0.42 -0.29 -7.93
CA LEU A 35 -0.72 -1.03 -9.14
C LEU A 35 -0.83 -2.52 -8.80
N CYS A 36 -2.03 -3.08 -8.93
CA CYS A 36 -2.30 -4.49 -8.65
C CYS A 36 -2.45 -5.30 -9.95
N LEU A 37 -1.87 -6.50 -10.00
CA LEU A 37 -2.16 -7.47 -11.06
C LEU A 37 -3.42 -8.26 -10.72
N PHE A 38 -4.36 -8.33 -11.66
CA PHE A 38 -5.51 -9.24 -11.57
C PHE A 38 -5.08 -10.69 -11.79
N SER A 39 -5.17 -11.52 -10.75
CA SER A 39 -4.58 -12.87 -10.76
C SER A 39 -5.21 -13.81 -11.81
N LYS A 40 -6.38 -13.48 -12.37
CA LYS A 40 -7.03 -14.23 -13.47
C LYS A 40 -6.07 -14.55 -14.62
N HIS A 41 -5.10 -13.67 -14.90
CA HIS A 41 -4.17 -13.85 -16.01
C HIS A 41 -3.07 -14.89 -15.75
N LEU A 42 -2.93 -15.38 -14.51
CA LEU A 42 -1.90 -16.34 -14.09
C LEU A 42 -2.53 -17.55 -13.36
N PRO A 43 -3.57 -18.22 -13.90
CA PRO A 43 -4.40 -19.17 -13.15
C PRO A 43 -3.67 -20.46 -12.73
N LYS A 44 -2.50 -20.74 -13.30
CA LYS A 44 -1.72 -21.96 -13.02
C LYS A 44 -0.69 -21.80 -11.91
N LEU A 45 -0.43 -20.56 -11.48
CA LEU A 45 0.59 -20.30 -10.47
C LEU A 45 0.03 -20.55 -9.07
N ASN A 46 0.81 -21.22 -8.22
CA ASN A 46 0.49 -21.27 -6.80
C ASN A 46 0.77 -19.90 -6.13
N TYR A 47 0.41 -19.74 -4.85
CA TYR A 47 0.50 -18.44 -4.16
C TYR A 47 1.93 -17.86 -4.12
N ALA A 48 2.95 -18.70 -3.94
CA ALA A 48 4.33 -18.28 -3.87
C ALA A 48 4.88 -17.90 -5.26
N GLU A 49 4.54 -18.71 -6.27
CA GLU A 49 4.87 -18.43 -7.68
C GLU A 49 4.20 -17.13 -8.14
N LEU A 50 2.90 -16.96 -7.86
CA LEU A 50 2.14 -15.76 -8.17
C LEU A 50 2.80 -14.53 -7.57
N ALA A 51 3.12 -14.56 -6.27
CA ALA A 51 3.76 -13.45 -5.58
C ALA A 51 5.13 -13.11 -6.20
N THR A 52 5.95 -14.12 -6.48
CA THR A 52 7.27 -13.94 -7.10
C THR A 52 7.15 -13.32 -8.49
N THR A 53 6.27 -13.86 -9.34
CA THR A 53 6.06 -13.38 -10.71
C THR A 53 5.50 -11.96 -10.74
N VAL A 54 4.50 -11.65 -9.91
CA VAL A 54 3.91 -10.31 -9.80
C VAL A 54 4.96 -9.28 -9.38
N LYS A 55 5.81 -9.63 -8.41
CA LYS A 55 6.90 -8.76 -7.96
C LYS A 55 7.92 -8.49 -9.08
N GLN A 56 8.32 -9.53 -9.81
CA GLN A 56 9.24 -9.42 -10.94
C GLN A 56 8.69 -8.55 -12.08
N MET A 57 7.37 -8.56 -12.28
CA MET A 57 6.70 -7.70 -13.26
C MET A 57 6.61 -6.22 -12.83
N GLY A 58 6.98 -5.88 -11.59
CA GLY A 58 6.99 -4.51 -11.08
C GLY A 58 5.66 -4.00 -10.54
N PHE A 59 4.72 -4.89 -10.21
CA PHE A 59 3.47 -4.54 -9.54
C PHE A 59 3.67 -4.38 -8.02
N ASP A 60 2.79 -3.59 -7.41
CA ASP A 60 2.77 -3.33 -5.96
C ASP A 60 1.85 -4.31 -5.21
N GLY A 61 0.95 -5.00 -5.92
CA GLY A 61 0.01 -5.92 -5.29
C GLY A 61 -0.73 -6.84 -6.25
N VAL A 62 -1.67 -7.58 -5.68
CA VAL A 62 -2.52 -8.57 -6.35
C VAL A 62 -3.98 -8.26 -6.07
N ASP A 63 -4.79 -8.28 -7.13
CA ASP A 63 -6.24 -8.48 -7.05
C ASP A 63 -6.51 -9.99 -7.19
N LEU A 64 -6.78 -10.63 -6.06
CA LEU A 64 -6.81 -12.09 -5.94
C LEU A 64 -8.20 -12.62 -6.30
N THR A 65 -8.26 -13.59 -7.21
CA THR A 65 -9.52 -14.27 -7.56
C THR A 65 -10.01 -15.17 -6.42
N VAL A 66 -11.20 -14.84 -5.88
CA VAL A 66 -11.93 -15.61 -4.87
C VAL A 66 -13.29 -16.02 -5.46
N ARG A 67 -13.29 -16.99 -6.37
CA ARG A 67 -14.45 -17.43 -7.15
C ARG A 67 -14.21 -18.83 -7.71
N ALA A 68 -15.22 -19.44 -8.33
CA ALA A 68 -15.05 -20.68 -9.09
C ALA A 68 -13.90 -20.55 -10.09
N GLU A 69 -13.07 -21.60 -10.19
CA GLU A 69 -11.84 -21.62 -11.01
C GLU A 69 -10.84 -20.49 -10.68
N GLY A 70 -10.91 -19.93 -9.47
CA GLY A 70 -10.00 -18.91 -8.95
C GLY A 70 -8.79 -19.48 -8.22
N HIS A 71 -7.91 -18.60 -7.73
CA HIS A 71 -6.79 -18.98 -6.86
C HIS A 71 -7.27 -19.45 -5.48
N VAL A 72 -8.37 -18.86 -5.02
CA VAL A 72 -9.08 -19.29 -3.81
C VAL A 72 -10.50 -19.66 -4.22
N LEU A 73 -10.90 -20.86 -3.84
CA LEU A 73 -12.26 -21.37 -4.08
C LEU A 73 -13.20 -20.88 -2.97
N PRO A 74 -14.45 -20.49 -3.28
CA PRO A 74 -15.41 -20.03 -2.28
C PRO A 74 -15.62 -21.02 -1.12
N GLU A 75 -15.61 -22.33 -1.42
CA GLU A 75 -15.88 -23.41 -0.46
C GLU A 75 -14.75 -23.60 0.55
N ARG A 76 -13.55 -23.07 0.26
CA ARG A 76 -12.35 -23.16 1.11
C ARG A 76 -11.81 -21.79 1.49
N VAL A 77 -12.62 -20.74 1.36
CA VAL A 77 -12.16 -19.35 1.55
C VAL A 77 -11.70 -19.11 2.98
N ALA A 78 -12.31 -19.75 3.97
CA ALA A 78 -11.95 -19.57 5.38
C ALA A 78 -10.52 -20.06 5.68
N GLU A 79 -10.06 -21.11 5.00
CA GLU A 79 -8.73 -21.69 5.18
C GLU A 79 -7.70 -21.14 4.17
N ASP A 80 -8.09 -21.04 2.90
CA ASP A 80 -7.14 -20.76 1.82
C ASP A 80 -6.90 -19.26 1.62
N LEU A 81 -7.88 -18.39 1.89
CA LEU A 81 -7.69 -16.93 1.74
C LEU A 81 -6.62 -16.40 2.72
N PRO A 82 -6.65 -16.70 4.03
CA PRO A 82 -5.60 -16.25 4.94
C PRO A 82 -4.21 -16.73 4.52
N ARG A 83 -4.09 -18.00 4.11
CA ARG A 83 -2.83 -18.59 3.61
C ARG A 83 -2.32 -17.90 2.35
N ALA A 84 -3.18 -17.62 1.38
CA ALA A 84 -2.82 -16.91 0.16
C ALA A 84 -2.34 -15.49 0.47
N VAL A 85 -3.07 -14.77 1.32
CA VAL A 85 -2.73 -13.40 1.74
C VAL A 85 -1.39 -13.36 2.47
N GLU A 86 -1.15 -14.27 3.42
CA GLU A 86 0.11 -14.37 4.14
C GLU A 86 1.28 -14.64 3.17
N THR A 87 1.12 -15.61 2.27
CA THR A 87 2.15 -15.98 1.29
C THR A 87 2.50 -14.81 0.37
N ILE A 88 1.50 -14.08 -0.13
CA ILE A 88 1.72 -12.92 -1.02
C ILE A 88 2.39 -11.77 -0.26
N ARG A 89 1.93 -11.48 0.96
CA ARG A 89 2.48 -10.40 1.80
C ARG A 89 3.92 -10.67 2.23
N ALA A 90 4.32 -11.93 2.38
CA ALA A 90 5.71 -12.29 2.65
C ALA A 90 6.70 -11.79 1.56
N GLN A 91 6.21 -11.54 0.33
CA GLN A 91 6.99 -10.96 -0.77
C GLN A 91 6.89 -9.42 -0.87
N SER A 92 6.40 -8.76 0.19
CA SER A 92 6.17 -7.30 0.21
C SER A 92 5.20 -6.83 -0.89
N LEU A 93 4.22 -7.65 -1.24
CA LEU A 93 3.10 -7.29 -2.11
C LEU A 93 1.83 -7.08 -1.30
N ALA A 94 1.00 -6.13 -1.71
CA ALA A 94 -0.33 -5.96 -1.14
C ALA A 94 -1.32 -6.98 -1.74
N VAL A 95 -2.27 -7.46 -0.93
CA VAL A 95 -3.52 -8.04 -1.43
C VAL A 95 -4.61 -7.03 -1.10
N ALA A 96 -4.75 -6.02 -1.96
CA ALA A 96 -5.61 -4.86 -1.71
C ALA A 96 -7.07 -5.08 -2.14
N MET A 97 -7.29 -6.06 -3.02
CA MET A 97 -8.59 -6.36 -3.60
C MET A 97 -8.74 -7.87 -3.79
N ILE A 98 -9.99 -8.33 -3.71
CA ILE A 98 -10.38 -9.65 -4.16
C ILE A 98 -11.50 -9.51 -5.18
N THR A 99 -11.50 -10.37 -6.19
CA THR A 99 -12.57 -10.45 -7.17
C THR A 99 -13.40 -11.70 -6.91
N THR A 100 -14.67 -11.50 -6.55
CA THR A 100 -15.63 -12.57 -6.31
C THR A 100 -16.53 -12.84 -7.52
N GLY A 101 -17.28 -13.93 -7.49
CA GLY A 101 -18.34 -14.24 -8.46
C GLY A 101 -19.73 -13.75 -8.04
N LEU A 102 -19.82 -12.88 -7.02
CA LEU A 102 -21.09 -12.40 -6.49
C LEU A 102 -21.67 -11.32 -7.40
N THR A 103 -22.90 -11.52 -7.87
CA THR A 103 -23.60 -10.60 -8.79
C THR A 103 -24.83 -9.93 -8.17
N SER A 104 -25.23 -10.36 -6.97
CA SER A 104 -26.30 -9.75 -6.18
C SER A 104 -25.92 -9.65 -4.70
N PRO A 105 -26.44 -8.66 -3.97
CA PRO A 105 -26.13 -8.43 -2.55
C PRO A 105 -26.87 -9.34 -1.55
N SER A 106 -27.34 -10.53 -1.96
CA SER A 106 -28.36 -11.40 -1.29
C SER A 106 -29.80 -11.01 -1.60
#